data_AF-A0A0D0BZZ6-F1
#
_entry.id   AF-A0A0D0BZZ6-F1
#
_cell.length_a   1.000
_cell.length_b   1.000
_cell.length_c   1.000
_cell.angle_alpha   90.00
_cell.angle_beta   90.00
_cell.angle_gamma   90.00
#
_symmetry.space_group_name_H-M   'P 1'
#
loop_
_entity.id
_entity.type
_entity.pdbx_description
1 polymer ?
#
loop_
_entity_poly.entity_id
_entity_poly.type
_entity_poly.pdbx_seq_one_letter_code
_entity_poly.pdbx_strand_id
1 'polypeptide(L)'
;MHYEYPPSDLLKSLVILYWEHFHPFYPLLHKPSFKNSLAAELHLHDQAFGSTVLTVYALESHYSDDPQVLYNSDTASKHSAGWRYFNQIAFVLNNALEFPSVYALQVYPLSVTFMLGTHMVETAWMFIGTGFQLAQMISVHQSSFGKGREPKEVELWKRAFWQLIIFDTASSMALGRPRFLNLKLPVICDDEYWEAPNPDDAFKQPETTPSKLTF
;
A
#
# COMPACT_ATOMS: atom_id res chain seq x y z
N MET A 1 -12.32 5.79 16.28
CA MET A 1 -11.93 7.07 15.65
C MET A 1 -13.14 7.61 14.93
N HIS A 2 -13.38 8.92 14.96
CA HIS A 2 -14.48 9.55 14.23
C HIS A 2 -13.92 10.13 12.93
N TYR A 3 -14.41 9.65 11.78
CA TYR A 3 -14.01 10.17 10.47
C TYR A 3 -14.90 11.34 10.05
N GLU A 4 -14.30 12.34 9.43
CA GLU A 4 -14.97 13.49 8.83
C GLU A 4 -15.04 13.31 7.31
N TYR A 5 -16.26 13.17 6.81
CA TYR A 5 -16.57 12.97 5.39
C TYR A 5 -17.06 14.27 4.74
N PRO A 6 -16.82 14.47 3.42
CA PRO A 6 -17.34 15.62 2.70
C PRO A 6 -18.88 15.63 2.63
N PRO A 7 -19.49 16.80 2.33
CA PRO A 7 -20.91 16.88 1.97
C PRO A 7 -21.28 15.94 0.83
N SER A 8 -22.54 15.50 0.79
CA SER A 8 -23.02 14.45 -0.14
C SER A 8 -22.71 14.71 -1.62
N ASP A 9 -22.75 15.97 -2.06
CA ASP A 9 -22.50 16.31 -3.47
C ASP A 9 -21.02 16.18 -3.84
N LEU A 10 -20.12 16.69 -2.99
CA LEU A 10 -18.68 16.52 -3.14
C LEU A 10 -18.28 15.04 -3.00
N LEU A 11 -18.92 14.32 -2.08
CA LEU A 11 -18.74 12.89 -1.93
C LEU A 11 -19.01 12.15 -3.25
N LYS A 12 -20.17 12.41 -3.87
CA LYS A 12 -20.56 11.76 -5.13
C LYS A 12 -19.59 12.12 -6.26
N SER A 13 -19.17 13.38 -6.35
CA SER A 13 -18.25 13.81 -7.41
C SER A 13 -16.88 13.14 -7.30
N LEU A 14 -16.30 13.07 -6.09
CA LEU A 14 -15.04 12.37 -5.84
C LEU A 14 -15.14 10.86 -6.15
N VAL A 15 -16.26 10.21 -5.79
CA VAL A 15 -16.46 8.80 -6.15
C VAL A 15 -16.57 8.60 -7.66
N ILE A 16 -17.19 9.53 -8.39
CA ILE A 16 -17.26 9.47 -9.86
C ILE A 16 -15.86 9.57 -10.45
N LEU A 17 -15.08 10.57 -10.02
CA LEU A 17 -13.69 10.78 -10.46
C LEU A 17 -12.83 9.53 -10.28
N TYR A 18 -12.98 8.80 -9.16
CA TYR A 18 -12.25 7.55 -8.94
C TYR A 18 -12.44 6.53 -10.07
N TRP A 19 -13.68 6.36 -10.54
CA TRP A 19 -13.97 5.41 -11.60
C TRP A 19 -13.54 5.89 -12.98
N GLU A 20 -13.38 7.20 -13.17
CA GLU A 20 -13.02 7.82 -14.45
C GLU A 20 -11.50 8.00 -14.58
N HIS A 21 -10.81 8.33 -13.49
CA HIS A 21 -9.39 8.70 -13.50
C HIS A 21 -8.48 7.61 -12.98
N PHE A 22 -8.80 6.97 -11.84
CA PHE A 22 -7.88 5.99 -11.24
C PHE A 22 -8.16 4.55 -11.67
N HIS A 23 -9.42 4.11 -11.58
CA HIS A 23 -9.81 2.73 -11.83
C HIS A 23 -9.41 2.16 -13.20
N PRO A 24 -9.44 2.93 -14.32
CA PRO A 24 -9.02 2.42 -15.63
C PRO A 24 -7.55 1.98 -15.70
N PHE A 25 -6.68 2.59 -14.89
CA PHE A 25 -5.25 2.25 -14.83
C PHE A 25 -4.95 1.24 -13.72
N TYR A 26 -5.66 1.35 -12.59
CA TYR A 26 -5.46 0.54 -11.39
C TYR A 26 -6.79 -0.03 -10.90
N PRO A 27 -7.25 -1.18 -11.44
CA PRO A 27 -8.57 -1.75 -11.14
C PRO A 27 -8.61 -2.45 -9.77
N LEU A 28 -8.38 -1.68 -8.70
CA LEU A 28 -8.23 -2.15 -7.33
C LEU A 28 -9.56 -2.52 -6.65
N LEU A 29 -10.52 -1.60 -6.70
CA LEU A 29 -11.82 -1.73 -6.05
C LEU A 29 -12.85 -2.33 -7.01
N HIS A 30 -13.77 -3.16 -6.52
CA HIS A 30 -14.89 -3.66 -7.31
C HIS A 30 -16.06 -2.68 -7.25
N LYS A 31 -16.35 -2.01 -8.38
CA LYS A 31 -17.34 -0.90 -8.47
C LYS A 31 -18.72 -1.21 -7.89
N PRO A 32 -19.39 -2.34 -8.22
CA PRO A 32 -20.68 -2.67 -7.63
C PRO A 32 -20.61 -2.85 -6.11
N SER A 33 -19.60 -3.59 -5.61
CA SER A 33 -19.43 -3.82 -4.18
C SER A 33 -19.20 -2.51 -3.42
N PHE A 34 -18.30 -1.67 -3.93
CA PHE A 34 -17.98 -0.38 -3.29
C PHE A 34 -19.22 0.53 -3.22
N LYS A 35 -19.96 0.66 -4.33
CA LYS A 35 -21.18 1.48 -4.36
C LYS A 35 -22.25 0.97 -3.41
N ASN A 36 -22.46 -0.35 -3.35
CA ASN A 36 -23.44 -0.94 -2.44
C ASN A 36 -23.03 -0.74 -0.97
N SER A 37 -21.76 -0.96 -0.63
CA SER A 37 -21.25 -0.73 0.73
C SER A 37 -21.32 0.75 1.13
N LEU A 38 -21.05 1.67 0.21
CA LEU A 38 -21.16 3.11 0.45
C LEU A 38 -22.61 3.55 0.66
N ALA A 39 -23.53 3.05 -0.16
CA ALA A 39 -24.97 3.32 -0.04
C ALA A 39 -25.59 2.70 1.23
N ALA A 40 -25.04 1.59 1.72
CA ALA A 40 -25.38 0.98 3.00
C ALA A 40 -24.67 1.65 4.20
N GLU A 41 -24.00 2.78 3.97
CA GLU A 41 -23.30 3.56 5.00
C GLU A 41 -22.24 2.77 5.77
N LEU A 42 -21.70 1.70 5.18
CA LEU A 42 -20.72 0.83 5.83
C LEU A 42 -19.48 1.61 6.29
N HIS A 43 -19.15 2.71 5.61
CA HIS A 43 -18.00 3.58 5.94
C HIS A 43 -18.12 4.25 7.31
N LEU A 44 -19.34 4.37 7.86
CA LEU A 44 -19.59 4.91 9.20
C LEU A 44 -19.40 3.86 10.31
N HIS A 45 -19.34 2.58 9.95
CA HIS A 45 -19.39 1.46 10.90
C HIS A 45 -18.18 0.51 10.80
N ASP A 46 -17.60 0.36 9.60
CA ASP A 46 -16.39 -0.42 9.35
C ASP A 46 -15.21 0.52 9.14
N GLN A 47 -14.24 0.46 10.06
CA GLN A 47 -13.08 1.36 10.04
C GLN A 47 -12.21 1.17 8.79
N ALA A 48 -12.02 -0.06 8.33
CA ALA A 48 -11.15 -0.35 7.19
C ALA A 48 -11.79 0.12 5.88
N PHE A 49 -13.10 -0.08 5.73
CA PHE A 49 -13.86 0.46 4.61
C PHE A 49 -13.93 1.99 4.70
N GLY A 50 -14.12 2.56 5.89
CA GLY A 50 -14.05 4.01 6.13
C GLY A 50 -12.72 4.63 5.70
N SER A 51 -11.59 4.01 6.07
CA SER A 51 -10.25 4.36 5.59
C SER A 51 -10.13 4.25 4.07
N THR A 52 -10.68 3.19 3.46
CA THR A 52 -10.67 3.01 1.99
C THR A 52 -11.40 4.17 1.30
N VAL A 53 -12.57 4.54 1.82
CA VAL A 53 -13.38 5.64 1.31
C VAL A 53 -12.66 6.98 1.47
N LEU A 54 -12.06 7.26 2.63
CA LEU A 54 -11.24 8.47 2.84
C LEU A 54 -10.05 8.52 1.87
N THR A 55 -9.42 7.39 1.59
CA THR A 55 -8.29 7.34 0.65
C THR A 55 -8.72 7.63 -0.78
N VAL A 56 -9.91 7.14 -1.18
CA VAL A 56 -10.53 7.52 -2.47
C VAL A 56 -10.75 9.04 -2.51
N TYR A 57 -11.28 9.65 -1.45
CA TYR A 57 -11.50 11.09 -1.41
C TYR A 57 -10.19 11.88 -1.45
N ALA A 58 -9.17 11.45 -0.72
CA ALA A 58 -7.85 12.06 -0.75
C ALA A 58 -7.25 12.04 -2.15
N LEU A 59 -7.29 10.88 -2.82
CA LEU A 59 -6.74 10.67 -4.15
C LEU A 59 -7.43 11.55 -5.20
N GLU A 60 -8.75 11.53 -5.23
CA GLU A 60 -9.52 12.22 -6.27
C GLU A 60 -9.64 13.72 -6.03
N SER A 61 -9.31 14.19 -4.82
CA SER A 61 -9.26 15.63 -4.53
C SER A 61 -8.27 16.38 -5.43
N HIS A 62 -7.18 15.74 -5.87
CA HIS A 62 -6.22 16.36 -6.80
C HIS A 62 -6.83 16.66 -8.19
N TYR A 63 -7.90 15.93 -8.55
CA TYR A 63 -8.59 16.03 -9.83
C TYR A 63 -9.91 16.80 -9.74
N SER A 64 -10.29 17.27 -8.56
CA SER A 64 -11.46 18.12 -8.36
C SER A 64 -11.08 19.59 -8.37
N ASP A 65 -11.95 20.42 -8.95
CA ASP A 65 -11.86 21.88 -8.89
C ASP A 65 -12.75 22.48 -7.78
N ASP A 66 -13.41 21.65 -6.97
CA ASP A 66 -14.21 22.11 -5.83
C ASP A 66 -13.28 22.63 -4.70
N PRO A 67 -13.37 23.90 -4.29
CA PRO A 67 -12.49 24.48 -3.28
C PRO A 67 -12.58 23.78 -1.91
N GLN A 68 -13.66 23.06 -1.63
CA GLN A 68 -13.84 22.31 -0.38
C GLN A 68 -12.88 21.12 -0.23
N VAL A 69 -12.18 20.70 -1.30
CA VAL A 69 -11.15 19.65 -1.23
C VAL A 69 -9.82 20.13 -0.66
N LEU A 70 -9.62 21.45 -0.62
CA LEU A 70 -8.40 22.08 -0.11
C LEU A 70 -8.37 22.00 1.42
N TYR A 71 -7.16 21.90 1.99
CA TYR A 71 -6.97 21.81 3.44
C TYR A 71 -7.47 23.06 4.17
N ASN A 72 -7.23 24.25 3.59
CA ASN A 72 -7.79 25.54 3.99
C ASN A 72 -8.35 26.24 2.74
N SER A 73 -9.65 26.49 2.69
CA SER A 73 -10.34 27.05 1.50
C SER A 73 -9.80 28.39 1.02
N ASP A 74 -9.20 29.17 1.92
CA ASP A 74 -8.97 30.60 1.67
C ASP A 74 -7.52 30.92 1.25
N THR A 75 -6.58 29.98 1.39
CA THR A 75 -5.14 30.22 1.12
C THR A 75 -4.36 29.00 0.61
N ALA A 76 -4.99 27.84 0.48
CA ALA A 76 -4.23 26.62 0.24
C ALA A 76 -4.00 26.33 -1.25
N SER A 77 -2.75 26.00 -1.58
CA SER A 77 -2.35 25.53 -2.91
C SER A 77 -3.11 24.26 -3.32
N LYS A 78 -3.25 24.00 -4.63
CA LYS A 78 -3.79 22.73 -5.16
C LYS A 78 -3.03 21.50 -4.61
N HIS A 79 -1.77 21.67 -4.21
CA HIS A 79 -0.97 20.63 -3.53
C HIS A 79 -1.51 20.22 -2.13
N SER A 80 -2.42 21.02 -1.55
CA SER A 80 -3.08 20.71 -0.27
C SER A 80 -4.34 19.88 -0.41
N ALA A 81 -4.83 19.68 -1.65
CA ALA A 81 -6.07 18.97 -1.90
C ALA A 81 -5.99 17.53 -1.36
N GLY A 82 -7.05 17.08 -0.68
CA GLY A 82 -7.17 15.71 -0.19
C GLY A 82 -6.47 15.40 1.13
N TRP A 83 -5.53 16.24 1.58
CA TRP A 83 -4.80 16.04 2.83
C TRP A 83 -5.68 15.96 4.08
N ARG A 84 -6.80 16.70 4.09
CA ARG A 84 -7.79 16.63 5.18
C ARG A 84 -8.35 15.22 5.35
N TYR A 85 -8.59 14.51 4.25
CA TYR A 85 -9.07 13.12 4.29
C TYR A 85 -7.93 12.14 4.54
N PHE A 86 -6.77 12.39 3.93
CA PHE A 86 -5.61 11.53 4.06
C PHE A 86 -5.12 11.39 5.52
N ASN A 87 -5.06 12.50 6.25
CA ASN A 87 -4.57 12.55 7.63
C ASN A 87 -5.42 11.78 8.64
N GLN A 88 -6.64 11.36 8.25
CA GLN A 88 -7.54 10.60 9.10
C GLN A 88 -7.42 9.08 8.89
N ILE A 89 -6.78 8.62 7.81
CA ILE A 89 -6.76 7.21 7.42
C ILE A 89 -6.11 6.38 8.54
N ALA A 90 -6.82 5.35 8.99
CA ALA A 90 -6.26 4.34 9.90
C ALA A 90 -5.66 3.19 9.10
N PHE A 91 -4.43 2.83 9.45
CA PHE A 91 -3.70 1.67 8.93
C PHE A 91 -3.71 0.53 9.96
N VAL A 92 -3.45 -0.70 9.50
CA VAL A 92 -3.65 -1.97 10.25
C VAL A 92 -2.85 -2.08 11.55
N LEU A 93 -1.88 -1.20 11.80
CA LEU A 93 -1.08 -1.19 13.03
C LEU A 93 -1.89 -0.93 14.31
N ASN A 94 -3.18 -0.56 14.23
CA ASN A 94 -3.97 -0.17 15.40
C ASN A 94 -4.70 -1.33 16.12
N ASN A 95 -4.83 -2.53 15.55
CA ASN A 95 -5.50 -3.66 16.22
C ASN A 95 -5.00 -5.04 15.74
N ALA A 96 -4.02 -5.62 16.42
CA ALA A 96 -3.38 -6.89 16.06
C ALA A 96 -4.24 -8.15 16.32
N LEU A 97 -5.48 -8.02 16.82
CA LEU A 97 -6.30 -9.13 17.30
C LEU A 97 -7.31 -9.66 16.28
N GLU A 98 -7.58 -8.94 15.18
CA GLU A 98 -8.57 -9.33 14.17
C GLU A 98 -7.91 -9.67 12.84
N PHE A 99 -8.49 -10.64 12.11
CA PHE A 99 -8.06 -10.95 10.76
C PHE A 99 -8.33 -9.73 9.87
N PRO A 100 -7.34 -9.20 9.14
CA PRO A 100 -7.53 -7.98 8.37
C PRO A 100 -8.53 -8.21 7.24
N SER A 101 -9.44 -7.26 7.02
CA SER A 101 -10.34 -7.26 5.87
C SER A 101 -9.58 -6.88 4.59
N VAL A 102 -10.16 -7.17 3.42
CA VAL A 102 -9.56 -6.79 2.13
C VAL A 102 -9.36 -5.28 2.00
N TYR A 103 -10.26 -4.50 2.61
CA TYR A 103 -10.16 -3.04 2.69
C TYR A 103 -8.88 -2.60 3.40
N ALA A 104 -8.49 -3.32 4.45
CA ALA A 104 -7.29 -3.03 5.23
C ALA A 104 -6.02 -3.13 4.38
N LEU A 105 -5.98 -4.05 3.40
CA LEU A 105 -4.88 -4.11 2.43
C LEU A 105 -5.05 -3.09 1.30
N GLN A 106 -6.27 -2.89 0.78
CA GLN A 106 -6.54 -1.97 -0.33
C GLN A 106 -6.20 -0.51 -0.02
N VAL A 107 -6.27 -0.12 1.25
CA VAL A 107 -5.85 1.22 1.70
C VAL A 107 -4.37 1.50 1.33
N TYR A 108 -3.47 0.52 1.42
CA TYR A 108 -2.05 0.72 1.11
C TYR A 108 -1.78 1.16 -0.35
N PRO A 109 -2.18 0.41 -1.40
CA PRO A 109 -1.96 0.85 -2.78
C PRO A 109 -2.71 2.15 -3.14
N LEU A 110 -3.88 2.43 -2.54
CA LEU A 110 -4.55 3.73 -2.70
C LEU A 110 -3.70 4.87 -2.10
N SER A 111 -3.19 4.68 -0.87
CA SER A 111 -2.36 5.68 -0.20
C SER A 111 -1.03 5.89 -0.92
N VAL A 112 -0.40 4.82 -1.42
CA VAL A 112 0.82 4.91 -2.25
C VAL A 112 0.56 5.80 -3.46
N THR A 113 -0.57 5.62 -4.15
CA THR A 113 -0.92 6.46 -5.31
C THR A 113 -1.06 7.93 -4.92
N PHE A 114 -1.79 8.22 -3.83
CA PHE A 114 -1.91 9.58 -3.32
C PHE A 114 -0.53 10.18 -3.02
N MET A 115 0.32 9.45 -2.29
CA MET A 115 1.67 9.92 -1.93
C MET A 115 2.57 10.14 -3.15
N LEU A 116 2.49 9.30 -4.19
CA LEU A 116 3.24 9.49 -5.43
C LEU A 116 2.78 10.73 -6.22
N GLY A 117 1.51 11.12 -6.09
CA GLY A 117 1.00 12.40 -6.60
C GLY A 117 1.46 13.62 -5.77
N THR A 118 2.17 13.40 -4.67
CA THR A 118 2.75 14.43 -3.80
C THR A 118 4.27 14.25 -3.74
N HIS A 119 4.96 15.07 -2.93
CA HIS A 119 6.41 14.94 -2.72
C HIS A 119 6.79 13.89 -1.65
N MET A 120 5.94 12.87 -1.42
CA MET A 120 6.13 11.82 -0.39
C MET A 120 6.63 10.47 -0.95
N VAL A 121 7.53 10.49 -1.94
CA VAL A 121 7.98 9.25 -2.61
C VAL A 121 8.63 8.25 -1.63
N GLU A 122 9.38 8.73 -0.64
CA GLU A 122 10.00 7.86 0.38
C GLU A 122 8.96 7.19 1.27
N THR A 123 7.95 7.96 1.70
CA THR A 123 6.85 7.43 2.52
C THR A 123 6.01 6.44 1.72
N ALA A 124 5.78 6.72 0.43
CA ALA A 124 5.11 5.79 -0.47
C ALA A 124 5.83 4.43 -0.49
N TRP A 125 7.16 4.44 -0.57
CA TRP A 125 7.95 3.20 -0.56
C TRP A 125 7.83 2.41 0.74
N MET A 126 7.83 3.08 1.91
CA MET A 126 7.56 2.42 3.20
C MET A 126 6.17 1.76 3.24
N PHE A 127 5.18 2.39 2.61
CA PHE A 127 3.82 1.87 2.54
C PHE A 127 3.68 0.69 1.60
N ILE A 128 4.43 0.67 0.48
CA ILE A 128 4.54 -0.52 -0.38
C ILE A 128 5.03 -1.70 0.45
N GLY A 129 6.13 -1.54 1.21
CA GLY A 129 6.68 -2.59 2.06
C GLY A 129 5.71 -3.06 3.14
N THR A 130 5.04 -2.13 3.82
CA THR A 130 4.06 -2.46 4.87
C THR A 130 2.87 -3.25 4.32
N GLY A 131 2.32 -2.81 3.18
CA GLY A 131 1.24 -3.52 2.50
C GLY A 131 1.68 -4.90 2.01
N PHE A 132 2.92 -5.01 1.52
CA PHE A 132 3.50 -6.29 1.08
C PHE A 132 3.62 -7.28 2.25
N GLN A 133 4.14 -6.82 3.39
CA GLN A 133 4.24 -7.61 4.62
C GLN A 133 2.85 -8.07 5.11
N LEU A 134 1.85 -7.18 5.07
CA LEU A 134 0.47 -7.53 5.41
C LEU A 134 -0.05 -8.65 4.51
N ALA A 135 0.11 -8.53 3.19
CA ALA A 135 -0.33 -9.54 2.22
C ALA A 135 0.39 -10.88 2.39
N GLN A 136 1.68 -10.86 2.80
CA GLN A 136 2.43 -12.06 3.14
C GLN A 136 1.92 -12.72 4.43
N MET A 137 1.64 -11.94 5.47
CA MET A 137 1.14 -12.43 6.75
C MET A 137 -0.14 -13.26 6.61
N ILE A 138 -1.06 -12.81 5.73
CA ILE A 138 -2.30 -13.55 5.43
C ILE A 138 -2.16 -14.56 4.27
N SER A 139 -0.95 -14.72 3.73
CA SER A 139 -0.62 -15.70 2.70
C SER A 139 -1.33 -15.53 1.35
N VAL A 140 -1.62 -14.30 0.90
CA VAL A 140 -2.25 -14.03 -0.42
C VAL A 140 -1.45 -14.63 -1.59
N HIS A 141 -0.13 -14.72 -1.43
CA HIS A 141 0.80 -15.28 -2.40
C HIS A 141 0.70 -16.82 -2.55
N GLN A 142 0.07 -17.52 -1.61
CA GLN A 142 -0.01 -18.98 -1.65
C GLN A 142 -1.15 -19.47 -2.54
N SER A 143 -0.92 -20.58 -3.25
CA SER A 143 -1.94 -21.24 -4.08
C SER A 143 -3.15 -21.74 -3.27
N SER A 144 -2.97 -21.96 -1.97
CA SER A 144 -4.01 -22.39 -1.03
C SER A 144 -4.91 -21.25 -0.54
N PHE A 145 -4.54 -19.97 -0.73
CA PHE A 145 -5.23 -18.82 -0.12
C PHE A 145 -6.74 -18.81 -0.40
N GLY A 146 -7.15 -19.22 -1.60
CA GLY A 146 -8.56 -19.23 -2.01
C GLY A 146 -9.40 -20.41 -1.48
N LYS A 147 -8.80 -21.42 -0.84
CA LYS A 147 -9.54 -22.59 -0.35
C LYS A 147 -10.51 -22.18 0.76
N GLY A 148 -11.81 -22.36 0.54
CA GLY A 148 -12.86 -22.04 1.51
C GLY A 148 -13.21 -20.55 1.62
N ARG A 149 -12.69 -19.69 0.74
CA ARG A 149 -13.00 -18.25 0.69
C ARG A 149 -13.95 -17.92 -0.46
N GLU A 150 -14.64 -16.79 -0.34
CA GLU A 150 -15.50 -16.26 -1.39
C GLU A 150 -14.65 -15.82 -2.61
N PRO A 151 -14.93 -16.29 -3.83
CA PRO A 151 -14.06 -16.04 -5.00
C PRO A 151 -13.85 -14.55 -5.33
N LYS A 152 -14.88 -13.70 -5.23
CA LYS A 152 -14.74 -12.27 -5.49
C LYS A 152 -13.85 -11.60 -4.46
N GLU A 153 -13.97 -11.94 -3.18
CA GLU A 153 -13.06 -11.43 -2.14
C GLU A 153 -11.61 -11.86 -2.40
N VAL A 154 -11.38 -13.13 -2.75
CA VAL A 154 -10.03 -13.63 -3.13
C VAL A 154 -9.44 -12.80 -4.26
N GLU A 155 -10.25 -12.43 -5.25
CA GLU A 155 -9.76 -11.67 -6.39
C GLU A 155 -9.48 -10.20 -6.05
N LEU A 156 -10.20 -9.62 -5.08
CA LEU A 156 -9.88 -8.30 -4.53
C LEU A 156 -8.55 -8.30 -3.76
N TRP A 157 -8.29 -9.34 -2.98
CA TRP A 157 -7.00 -9.53 -2.29
C TRP A 157 -5.83 -9.61 -3.27
N LYS A 158 -5.99 -10.41 -4.33
CA LYS A 158 -4.99 -10.55 -5.39
C LYS A 158 -4.75 -9.25 -6.14
N ARG A 159 -5.79 -8.49 -6.48
CA ARG A 159 -5.66 -7.16 -7.12
C ARG A 159 -4.83 -6.21 -6.27
N ALA A 160 -5.11 -6.13 -4.98
CA ALA A 160 -4.36 -5.28 -4.07
C ALA A 160 -2.90 -5.71 -3.96
N PHE A 161 -2.64 -7.01 -3.84
CA PHE A 161 -1.28 -7.55 -3.77
C PHE A 161 -0.49 -7.32 -5.07
N TRP A 162 -1.10 -7.57 -6.23
CA TRP A 162 -0.49 -7.31 -7.54
C TRP A 162 -0.15 -5.85 -7.75
N GLN A 163 -1.02 -4.94 -7.32
CA GLN A 163 -0.74 -3.51 -7.43
C GLN A 163 0.47 -3.09 -6.58
N LEU A 164 0.64 -3.66 -5.39
CA LEU A 164 1.84 -3.45 -4.56
C LEU A 164 3.11 -3.96 -5.26
N ILE A 165 3.05 -5.12 -5.93
CA ILE A 165 4.17 -5.65 -6.74
C ILE A 165 4.52 -4.71 -7.89
N ILE A 166 3.51 -4.15 -8.57
CA ILE A 166 3.72 -3.18 -9.65
C ILE A 166 4.42 -1.93 -9.11
N PHE A 167 3.98 -1.39 -7.97
CA PHE A 167 4.62 -0.24 -7.35
C PHE A 167 6.05 -0.53 -6.87
N ASP A 168 6.32 -1.69 -6.28
CA ASP A 168 7.69 -2.10 -5.92
C ASP A 168 8.60 -2.18 -7.14
N THR A 169 8.11 -2.80 -8.22
CA THR A 169 8.85 -2.94 -9.48
C THR A 169 9.14 -1.58 -10.11
N ALA A 170 8.12 -0.72 -10.22
CA ALA A 170 8.28 0.62 -10.76
C ALA A 170 9.25 1.48 -9.93
N SER A 171 9.14 1.42 -8.59
CA SER A 171 10.04 2.14 -7.69
C SER A 171 11.48 1.66 -7.81
N SER A 172 11.68 0.34 -7.95
CA SER A 172 12.98 -0.27 -8.15
C SER A 172 13.62 0.17 -9.48
N MET A 173 12.83 0.21 -10.55
CA MET A 173 13.28 0.67 -11.86
C MET A 173 13.62 2.16 -11.88
N ALA A 174 12.81 2.99 -11.22
CA ALA A 174 12.97 4.44 -11.25
C ALA A 174 14.10 4.94 -10.34
N LEU A 175 14.32 4.30 -9.18
CA LEU A 175 15.22 4.79 -8.13
C LEU A 175 16.42 3.86 -7.87
N GLY A 176 16.57 2.78 -8.63
CA GLY A 176 17.65 1.79 -8.46
C GLY A 176 17.54 0.98 -7.16
N ARG A 177 16.37 0.96 -6.53
CA ARG A 177 16.13 0.22 -5.28
C ARG A 177 16.08 -1.29 -5.54
N PRO A 178 16.53 -2.12 -4.59
CA PRO A 178 16.27 -3.55 -4.68
C PRO A 178 14.77 -3.83 -4.51
N ARG A 179 14.24 -4.76 -5.30
CA ARG A 179 12.88 -5.28 -5.10
C ARG A 179 12.79 -6.04 -3.79
N PHE A 180 11.63 -6.04 -3.14
CA PHE A 180 11.43 -6.75 -1.87
C PHE A 180 11.75 -8.25 -1.94
N LEU A 181 11.56 -8.89 -3.11
CA LEU A 181 11.83 -10.31 -3.32
C LEU A 181 13.24 -10.61 -3.88
N ASN A 182 14.12 -9.62 -4.02
CA ASN A 182 15.39 -9.78 -4.72
C ASN A 182 16.59 -9.29 -3.89
N LEU A 183 16.94 -10.06 -2.86
CA LEU A 183 18.12 -9.83 -2.02
C LEU A 183 19.22 -10.83 -2.35
N LYS A 184 20.48 -10.35 -2.41
CA LYS A 184 21.63 -11.24 -2.46
C LYS A 184 21.71 -12.00 -1.15
N LEU A 185 21.99 -13.31 -1.23
CA LEU A 185 22.26 -14.10 -0.04
C LEU A 185 23.52 -13.58 0.66
N PRO A 186 23.58 -13.66 2.01
CA PRO A 186 24.82 -13.42 2.74
C PRO A 186 25.97 -14.27 2.18
N VAL A 187 27.19 -13.75 2.29
CA VAL A 187 28.38 -14.53 1.92
C VAL A 187 28.50 -15.71 2.87
N ILE A 188 28.72 -16.90 2.32
CA ILE A 188 28.97 -18.12 3.08
C ILE A 188 30.44 -18.08 3.55
N CYS A 189 30.69 -17.35 4.63
CA CYS A 189 32.01 -17.13 5.18
C CYS A 189 31.92 -17.00 6.71
N ASP A 190 32.74 -17.75 7.42
CA ASP A 190 32.76 -17.74 8.88
C ASP A 190 33.33 -16.40 9.41
N ASP A 191 32.81 -15.93 10.54
CA ASP A 191 33.16 -14.64 11.15
C ASP A 191 34.68 -14.42 11.33
N GLU A 192 35.43 -15.49 11.57
CA GLU A 192 36.90 -15.47 11.74
C GLU A 192 37.66 -15.03 10.47
N TYR A 193 37.01 -15.00 9.31
CA TYR A 193 37.58 -14.58 8.03
C TYR A 193 36.97 -13.26 7.50
N TRP A 194 36.23 -12.52 8.32
CA TRP A 194 35.67 -11.22 7.93
C TRP A 194 36.72 -10.10 7.98
N GLU A 195 37.64 -10.19 8.94
CA GLU A 195 38.71 -9.21 9.13
C GLU A 195 40.04 -9.78 8.65
N ALA A 196 40.55 -9.24 7.54
CA ALA A 196 41.85 -9.59 7.00
C ALA A 196 42.78 -8.36 6.95
N PRO A 197 44.10 -8.52 7.15
CA PRO A 197 45.06 -7.41 7.03
C PRO A 197 45.02 -6.74 5.64
N ASN A 198 44.66 -7.51 4.61
CA ASN A 198 44.39 -7.03 3.26
C ASN A 198 42.86 -7.02 3.03
N PRO A 199 42.24 -5.85 2.74
CA PRO A 199 40.80 -5.75 2.50
C PRO A 199 40.28 -6.68 1.40
N ASP A 200 41.11 -6.99 0.40
CA ASP A 200 40.73 -7.89 -0.69
C ASP A 200 40.54 -9.33 -0.22
N ASP A 201 41.06 -9.70 0.95
CA ASP A 201 40.97 -11.04 1.53
C ASP A 201 39.85 -11.18 2.57
N ALA A 202 39.13 -10.10 2.85
CA ALA A 202 37.94 -10.12 3.69
C ALA A 202 36.82 -10.96 3.05
N PHE A 203 36.04 -11.67 3.89
CA PHE A 203 34.93 -12.52 3.47
C PHE A 203 35.31 -13.68 2.55
N LYS A 204 36.57 -14.14 2.58
CA LYS A 204 37.01 -15.34 1.85
C LYS A 204 37.15 -16.53 2.79
N GLN A 205 36.24 -17.50 2.64
CA GLN A 205 36.36 -18.79 3.32
C GLN A 205 37.53 -19.58 2.70
N PRO A 206 38.43 -20.18 3.51
CA PRO A 206 39.46 -21.05 2.98
C PRO A 206 38.86 -22.27 2.27
N GLU A 207 39.36 -22.60 1.08
CA GLU A 207 38.87 -23.76 0.30
C GLU A 207 38.98 -25.10 1.08
N THR A 208 39.93 -25.17 2.00
CA THR A 208 40.18 -26.35 2.83
C THR A 208 39.19 -26.53 3.97
N THR A 209 38.43 -25.49 4.31
CA THR A 209 37.57 -25.45 5.48
C THR A 209 36.18 -24.97 5.07
N PRO A 210 35.19 -25.87 4.90
CA PRO A 210 33.84 -25.45 4.55
C PRO A 210 33.27 -24.54 5.64
N SER A 211 32.51 -23.53 5.24
CA SER A 211 31.86 -22.63 6.19
C SER A 211 30.82 -23.39 7.02
N LYS A 212 30.70 -23.00 8.29
CA LYS A 212 29.66 -23.45 9.21
C LYS A 212 28.25 -23.02 8.76
N LEU A 213 28.16 -22.09 7.80
CA LEU A 213 26.92 -21.61 7.19
C LEU A 213 26.46 -22.43 5.97
N THR A 214 27.22 -23.47 5.58
CA THR A 214 26.85 -24.36 4.48
C THR A 214 25.83 -25.40 4.97
N PHE A 215 24.58 -25.31 4.51
CA PHE A 215 23.51 -26.29 4.79
C PHE A 215 23.55 -27.50 3.84
#